data_AF-A0A3D1CLN5-F1
#
_entry.id   AF-A0A3D1CLN5-F1
#
_cell.length_a   1.000
_cell.length_b   1.000
_cell.length_c   1.000
_cell.angle_alpha   90.00
_cell.angle_beta   90.00
_cell.angle_gamma   90.00
#
_symmetry.space_group_name_H-M   'P 1'
#
loop_
_entity.id
_entity.type
_entity.pdbx_description
1 polymer ?
#
loop_
_entity_poly.entity_id
_entity_poly.type
_entity_poly.pdbx_seq_one_letter_code
_entity_poly.pdbx_strand_id
1 'polypeptide(L)'
;MIDPRHRLKDHFRESRLVSNRLIFAGLFSLVLFGIIIFRLVMLQIVEFEHFDSLSNRNRVDIEPLAPQRGLIYDRNGVLLAENIPTFSLG
;
A
#
# COMPACT_ATOMS: atom_id res chain seq x y z
N MET A 1 -4.73 65.90 -3.05
CA MET A 1 -3.83 65.93 -1.88
C MET A 1 -4.00 64.60 -1.17
N ILE A 2 -3.08 63.65 -1.35
CA ILE A 2 -3.21 62.27 -0.86
C ILE A 2 -2.83 62.25 0.62
N ASP A 3 -3.77 61.89 1.48
CA ASP A 3 -3.60 61.87 2.94
C ASP A 3 -2.79 60.60 3.36
N PRO A 4 -1.58 60.73 3.93
CA PRO A 4 -0.68 59.59 4.18
C PRO A 4 -1.08 58.75 5.41
N ARG A 5 -2.19 59.09 6.08
CA ARG A 5 -2.55 58.50 7.39
C ARG A 5 -3.33 57.18 7.35
N HIS A 6 -3.74 56.71 6.17
CA HIS A 6 -4.54 55.47 6.05
C HIS A 6 -3.72 54.18 5.87
N ARG A 7 -2.37 54.22 5.95
CA ARG A 7 -1.51 53.04 5.71
C ARG A 7 -0.98 52.32 6.95
N LEU A 8 -1.44 52.68 8.15
CA LEU A 8 -0.86 52.18 9.42
C LEU A 8 -1.80 51.35 10.31
N LYS A 9 -2.93 50.83 9.82
CA LYS A 9 -3.94 50.23 10.71
C LYS A 9 -4.75 49.18 9.93
N ASP A 10 -4.41 47.89 9.95
CA ASP A 10 -4.79 46.98 11.05
C ASP A 10 -4.06 45.61 10.98
N HIS A 11 -2.72 45.57 10.80
CA HIS A 11 -1.96 44.29 10.73
C HIS A 11 -2.25 43.33 11.89
N PHE A 12 -2.50 43.84 13.11
CA PHE A 12 -2.79 43.00 14.27
C PHE A 12 -4.17 42.34 14.23
N ARG A 13 -5.19 43.00 13.67
CA ARG A 13 -6.55 42.43 13.58
C ARG A 13 -6.64 41.40 12.46
N GLU A 14 -5.99 41.68 11.33
CA GLU A 14 -5.86 40.73 10.23
C GLU A 14 -5.05 39.51 10.65
N SER A 15 -3.92 39.70 11.34
CA SER A 15 -3.08 38.62 11.87
C SER A 15 -3.85 37.72 12.85
N ARG A 16 -4.71 38.27 13.71
CA ARG A 16 -5.51 37.47 14.64
C ARG A 16 -6.57 36.62 13.93
N LEU A 17 -7.19 37.14 12.87
CA LEU A 17 -8.14 36.38 12.05
C LEU A 17 -7.42 35.25 11.29
N VAL A 18 -6.24 35.52 10.75
CA VAL A 18 -5.40 34.51 10.08
C VAL A 18 -4.93 33.44 11.09
N SER A 19 -4.43 33.85 12.25
CA SER A 19 -3.95 32.93 13.30
C SER A 19 -5.06 32.00 13.81
N ASN A 20 -6.27 32.52 14.04
CA ASN A 20 -7.41 31.68 14.42
C ASN A 20 -7.76 30.65 13.34
N ARG A 21 -7.70 31.02 12.05
CA ARG A 21 -7.94 30.08 10.93
C ARG A 21 -6.86 29.01 10.87
N LEU A 22 -5.60 29.38 11.10
CA LEU A 22 -4.48 28.43 11.12
C LEU A 22 -4.59 27.45 12.29
N ILE A 23 -4.95 27.93 13.48
CA ILE A 23 -5.17 27.07 14.65
C ILE A 23 -6.33 26.11 14.39
N PHE A 24 -7.45 26.62 13.86
CA PHE A 24 -8.60 25.79 13.51
C PHE A 24 -8.24 24.73 12.47
N ALA A 25 -7.58 25.12 11.37
CA ALA A 25 -7.13 24.21 10.34
C ALA A 25 -6.13 23.16 10.86
N GLY A 26 -5.22 23.57 11.75
CA GLY A 26 -4.27 22.68 12.40
C GLY A 26 -4.97 21.64 13.29
N LEU A 27 -5.91 22.09 14.14
CA LEU A 27 -6.68 21.19 15.00
C LEU A 27 -7.55 20.24 14.17
N PHE A 28 -8.21 20.75 13.13
CA PHE A 28 -8.99 19.94 12.21
C PHE A 28 -8.13 18.88 11.51
N SER A 29 -6.95 19.27 11.04
CA SER A 29 -6.01 18.34 10.42
C SER A 29 -5.54 17.26 11.41
N LEU A 30 -5.23 17.63 12.66
CA LEU A 30 -4.87 16.68 13.71
C LEU A 30 -5.99 15.65 13.97
N VAL A 31 -7.25 16.08 13.98
CA VAL A 31 -8.40 15.16 14.12
C VAL A 31 -8.45 14.18 12.94
N LEU A 32 -8.29 14.66 11.71
CA LEU A 32 -8.27 13.79 10.53
C LEU A 32 -7.12 12.77 10.58
N PHE A 33 -5.91 13.20 10.94
CA PHE A 33 -4.79 12.29 11.13
C PHE A 33 -5.06 11.29 12.26
N GLY A 34 -5.69 11.72 13.36
CA GLY A 34 -6.11 10.84 14.44
C GLY A 34 -7.06 9.74 13.97
N ILE A 35 -8.02 10.06 13.10
CA ILE A 35 -8.93 9.07 12.50
C ILE A 35 -8.16 8.06 11.66
N ILE A 36 -7.20 8.51 10.84
CA ILE A 36 -6.38 7.62 10.00
C ILE A 36 -5.54 6.69 10.88
N ILE A 37 -4.87 7.22 11.90
CA ILE A 37 -4.06 6.43 12.84
C ILE A 37 -4.95 5.39 13.55
N PHE A 38 -6.11 5.81 14.05
CA PHE A 38 -7.06 4.89 14.66
C PHE A 38 -7.48 3.77 13.71
N ARG A 39 -7.77 4.09 12.43
CA ARG A 39 -8.11 3.10 11.42
C ARG A 39 -6.95 2.12 11.16
N LEU A 40 -5.72 2.63 11.08
CA LEU A 40 -4.52 1.79 10.91
C LEU A 40 -4.34 0.85 12.09
N VAL A 41 -4.48 1.35 13.32
CA VAL A 41 -4.40 0.54 14.54
C VAL A 41 -5.47 -0.56 14.54
N MET A 42 -6.71 -0.26 14.13
CA MET A 42 -7.75 -1.26 14.00
C MET A 42 -7.35 -2.38 13.02
N LEU A 43 -6.86 -2.03 11.83
CA LEU A 43 -6.42 -3.02 10.85
C LEU A 43 -5.21 -3.84 11.33
N GLN A 44 -4.25 -3.19 12.00
CA GLN A 44 -2.96 -3.78 12.35
C GLN A 44 -2.94 -4.50 13.70
N ILE A 45 -3.85 -4.21 14.62
CA ILE A 45 -3.90 -4.85 15.95
C ILE A 45 -5.11 -5.75 16.07
N VAL A 46 -6.29 -5.26 15.69
CA VAL A 46 -7.55 -6.02 15.86
C VAL A 46 -7.75 -7.00 14.71
N GLU A 47 -7.58 -6.56 13.47
CA GLU A 47 -7.78 -7.40 12.28
C GLU A 47 -6.50 -8.12 11.84
N PHE A 48 -5.41 -8.00 12.59
CA PHE A 48 -4.11 -8.64 12.28
C PHE A 48 -4.23 -10.15 12.09
N GLU A 49 -4.85 -10.84 13.06
CA GLU A 49 -5.02 -12.30 12.98
C GLU A 49 -5.91 -12.71 11.81
N HIS A 50 -6.89 -11.86 11.44
CA HIS A 50 -7.77 -12.13 10.32
C HIS A 50 -7.01 -12.04 8.98
N PHE A 51 -6.24 -10.98 8.77
CA PHE A 51 -5.44 -10.82 7.54
C PHE A 51 -4.22 -11.73 7.47
N ASP A 52 -3.59 -12.06 8.60
CA ASP A 52 -2.51 -13.05 8.64
C ASP A 52 -3.03 -14.44 8.24
N SER A 53 -4.21 -14.84 8.73
CA SER A 53 -4.85 -16.10 8.34
C SER A 53 -5.23 -16.16 6.84
N LEU A 54 -5.68 -15.04 6.26
CA LEU A 54 -6.02 -14.93 4.84
C LEU A 54 -4.76 -14.89 3.96
N SER A 55 -3.71 -14.20 4.39
CA SER A 55 -2.43 -14.13 3.69
C SER A 55 -1.73 -15.49 3.67
N ASN A 56 -1.73 -16.23 4.79
CA ASN A 56 -1.19 -17.59 4.83
C ASN A 56 -1.93 -18.54 3.87
N ARG A 57 -3.24 -18.39 3.72
CA ARG A 57 -4.02 -19.18 2.73
C ARG A 57 -3.68 -18.82 1.29
N ASN A 58 -3.32 -17.57 1.01
CA ASN A 58 -2.87 -17.14 -0.33
C ASN A 58 -1.37 -17.36 -0.57
N ARG A 59 -0.58 -17.70 0.46
CA ARG A 59 0.87 -17.96 0.36
C ARG A 59 1.20 -19.42 0.01
N VAL A 60 0.23 -20.31 0.14
CA VAL A 60 0.37 -21.74 -0.12
C VAL A 60 -0.36 -22.09 -1.41
N ASP A 61 0.08 -21.51 -2.53
CA ASP A 61 -0.09 -22.19 -3.82
C ASP A 61 0.92 -23.33 -3.84
N ILE A 62 0.47 -24.53 -3.46
CA ILE A 62 1.22 -25.75 -3.73
C ILE A 62 1.12 -25.95 -5.23
N GLU A 63 2.03 -25.34 -5.99
CA GLU A 63 2.19 -25.65 -7.40
C GLU A 63 2.77 -27.07 -7.48
N PRO A 64 1.99 -28.08 -7.91
CA PRO A 64 2.53 -29.41 -8.03
C PRO A 64 3.59 -29.39 -9.13
N LEU A 65 4.86 -29.59 -8.76
CA LEU A 65 5.91 -29.86 -9.73
C LEU A 65 5.50 -31.12 -10.51
N ALA A 66 5.18 -30.95 -11.79
CA ALA A 66 4.87 -32.07 -12.66
C ALA A 66 6.06 -33.05 -12.61
N PRO A 67 5.83 -34.33 -12.29
CA PRO A 67 6.92 -35.30 -12.28
C PRO A 67 7.53 -35.36 -13.68
N GLN A 68 8.87 -35.37 -13.74
CA GLN A 68 9.58 -35.50 -15.00
C GLN A 68 9.11 -36.80 -15.68
N ARG A 69 8.45 -36.71 -16.85
CA ARG A 69 8.05 -37.90 -17.62
C ARG A 69 9.30 -38.74 -17.89
N GLY A 70 9.20 -40.04 -17.62
CA GLY A 70 10.30 -40.98 -17.86
C GLY A 70 10.72 -40.99 -19.34
N LEU A 71 12.01 -41.21 -19.56
CA LEU A 71 12.60 -41.31 -20.89
C LEU A 71 12.10 -42.60 -21.58
N ILE A 72 11.66 -42.48 -22.83
CA ILE A 72 11.20 -43.66 -23.61
C ILE A 72 12.39 -44.18 -24.41
N TYR A 73 12.71 -45.46 -24.23
CA TYR A 73 13.78 -46.15 -24.95
C TYR A 73 13.22 -47.25 -25.87
N ASP A 74 13.86 -47.47 -27.01
CA ASP A 74 13.66 -48.67 -27.82
C ASP A 74 14.29 -49.90 -27.13
N ARG A 75 13.94 -51.11 -27.59
CA ARG A 75 14.46 -52.40 -27.12
C ARG A 75 15.99 -52.52 -27.21
N ASN A 76 16.62 -51.68 -28.03
CA ASN A 76 18.07 -51.60 -28.22
C ASN A 76 18.72 -50.50 -27.35
N GLY A 77 17.99 -49.88 -26.43
CA GLY A 77 18.49 -48.81 -25.55
C GLY A 77 18.61 -47.44 -26.21
N VAL A 78 18.10 -47.27 -27.43
CA VAL A 78 18.10 -45.97 -28.14
C VAL A 78 16.98 -45.09 -27.59
N LEU A 79 17.31 -43.86 -27.21
CA LEU A 79 16.37 -42.88 -26.68
C LEU A 79 15.44 -42.35 -27.79
N LEU A 80 14.13 -42.52 -27.61
CA LEU A 80 13.09 -42.14 -28.58
C LEU A 80 12.32 -40.88 -28.19
N ALA A 81 12.21 -40.57 -26.89
CA ALA A 81 11.56 -39.35 -26.42
C ALA A 81 12.18 -38.84 -25.11
N GLU A 82 12.52 -37.55 -25.10
CA GLU A 82 13.02 -36.81 -23.94
C GLU A 82 12.03 -35.70 -23.54
N ASN A 83 12.04 -35.35 -22.26
CA ASN A 83 11.29 -34.21 -21.74
C ASN A 83 12.13 -32.94 -21.84
N ILE A 84 11.97 -32.18 -22.93
CA ILE A 84 12.62 -30.87 -23.11
C ILE A 84 11.69 -29.80 -22.50
N PRO A 85 12.10 -29.10 -21.41
CA PRO A 85 11.28 -28.05 -20.83
C PRO A 85 11.20 -26.86 -21.79
N THR A 86 9.99 -26.53 -22.24
CA THR A 86 9.73 -25.37 -23.08
C THR A 86 9.20 -24.21 -22.23
N PHE A 87 9.96 -23.12 -22.17
CA PHE A 87 9.50 -21.88 -21.54
C PHE A 87 8.74 -21.04 -22.58
N SER A 88 7.43 -20.90 -22.41
CA SER A 88 6.62 -19.94 -23.17
C SER A 88 6.47 -18.67 -22.34
N LEU A 89 6.97 -17.55 -22.86
CA LEU A 89 6.70 -16.22 -22.33
C LEU A 89 5.46 -15.70 -23.07
N GLY A 90 4.32 -15.70 -22.37
CA GLY A 90 3.07 -15.06 -22.80
C GLY A 90 3.00 -13.61 -22.38
#